data_AF-A0A832UHT8-F1
#
_entry.id   AF-A0A832UHT8-F1
#
_cell.length_a   1.000
_cell.length_b   1.000
_cell.length_c   1.000
_cell.angle_alpha   90.00
_cell.angle_beta   90.00
_cell.angle_gamma   90.00
#
_symmetry.space_group_name_H-M   'P 1'
#
loop_
_entity.id
_entity.type
_entity.pdbx_description
1 polymer ?
#
loop_
_entity_poly.entity_id
_entity_poly.type
_entity_poly.pdbx_seq_one_letter_code
_entity_poly.pdbx_strand_id
1 'polypeptide(L)'
;MDTRPANYLRHRLERLSKAIEATGEHFSELSAFGRYPASAPYYERSGILQLLDSLEEKNGEWGDLMQEFERLEQDLRLLEADRGPVYRQRLREELSACLDAYFSAVCHANLGGKIQGSDQDLLCRDRIVILIRELEKDHDLSEAKDLLRMLDANLFPRDATTNGDLTDTCQKEGGGLLHTTCRNRIEG
;
A
#
# COMPACT_ATOMS: atom_id res chain seq x y z
N MET A 1 12.14 29.60 7.47
CA MET A 1 10.74 29.38 7.03
C MET A 1 10.72 28.06 6.28
N ASP A 2 10.04 27.05 6.82
CA ASP A 2 9.97 25.71 6.22
C ASP A 2 9.05 25.72 4.98
N THR A 3 9.66 25.91 3.81
CA THR A 3 8.99 25.82 2.49
C THR A 3 8.79 24.38 2.02
N ARG A 4 9.22 23.39 2.83
CA ARG A 4 9.22 21.97 2.46
C ARG A 4 7.82 21.39 2.21
N PRO A 5 6.79 21.68 3.04
CA PRO A 5 5.45 21.16 2.79
C PRO A 5 4.80 21.71 1.51
N ALA A 6 4.91 23.02 1.28
CA ALA A 6 4.35 23.68 0.10
C ALA A 6 5.03 23.20 -1.20
N ASN A 7 6.36 23.04 -1.18
CA ASN A 7 7.09 22.48 -2.33
C ASN A 7 6.70 21.02 -2.61
N TYR A 8 6.49 20.22 -1.56
CA TYR A 8 6.05 18.83 -1.72
C TYR A 8 4.62 18.74 -2.28
N LEU A 9 3.69 19.58 -1.78
CA LEU A 9 2.34 19.68 -2.31
C LEU A 9 2.36 20.11 -3.79
N ARG A 10 3.17 21.10 -4.16
CA ARG A 10 3.34 21.54 -5.56
C ARG A 10 3.78 20.39 -6.46
N HIS A 11 4.78 19.61 -6.05
CA HIS A 11 5.20 18.43 -6.81
C HIS A 11 4.11 17.36 -6.92
N ARG A 12 3.28 17.17 -5.89
CA ARG A 12 2.15 16.25 -5.95
C ARG A 12 1.06 16.73 -6.92
N LEU A 13 0.76 18.03 -6.94
CA LEU A 13 -0.18 18.64 -7.89
C LEU A 13 0.32 18.50 -9.33
N GLU A 14 1.61 18.74 -9.59
CA GLU A 14 2.22 18.51 -10.91
C GLU A 14 2.09 17.04 -11.36
N ARG A 15 2.25 16.09 -10.44
CA ARG A 15 2.05 14.66 -10.74
C ARG A 15 0.60 14.33 -11.03
N LEU A 16 -0.35 14.90 -10.28
CA LEU A 16 -1.76 14.73 -10.53
C LEU A 16 -2.15 15.28 -11.92
N SER A 17 -1.71 16.49 -12.27
CA SER A 17 -1.95 17.07 -13.61
C SER A 17 -1.44 16.15 -14.71
N LYS A 18 -0.18 15.70 -14.61
CA LYS A 18 0.41 14.77 -15.58
C LYS A 18 -0.32 13.43 -15.64
N ALA A 19 -0.80 12.92 -14.51
CA ALA A 19 -1.55 11.68 -14.47
C ALA A 19 -2.90 11.82 -15.18
N ILE A 20 -3.62 12.93 -14.97
CA ILE A 20 -4.88 13.23 -15.67
C ILE A 20 -4.65 13.35 -17.17
N GLU A 21 -3.67 14.16 -17.58
CA GLU A 21 -3.29 14.36 -18.99
C GLU A 21 -2.92 13.02 -19.65
N ALA A 22 -1.98 12.27 -19.07
CA ALA A 22 -1.53 11.00 -19.62
C ALA A 22 -2.65 9.96 -19.70
N THR A 23 -3.56 9.92 -18.72
CA THR A 23 -4.72 9.01 -18.74
C THR A 23 -5.70 9.40 -19.86
N GLY A 24 -5.88 10.69 -20.11
CA GLY A 24 -6.69 11.20 -21.21
C GLY A 24 -6.09 10.90 -22.59
N GLU A 25 -4.80 11.18 -22.77
CA GLU A 25 -4.07 11.02 -24.04
C GLU A 25 -3.82 9.56 -24.40
N HIS A 26 -3.38 8.74 -23.44
CA HIS A 26 -3.00 7.34 -23.66
C HIS A 26 -4.09 6.36 -23.23
N PHE A 27 -5.36 6.76 -23.34
CA PHE A 27 -6.50 5.99 -22.81
C PHE A 27 -6.58 4.56 -23.38
N SER A 28 -6.19 4.35 -24.64
CA SER A 28 -6.17 3.01 -25.26
C SER A 28 -5.04 2.12 -24.76
N GLU A 29 -4.01 2.69 -24.14
CA GLU A 29 -2.81 2.00 -23.65
C GLU A 29 -2.89 1.71 -22.14
N LEU A 30 -4.02 2.02 -21.49
CA LEU A 30 -4.19 1.85 -20.06
C LEU A 30 -4.03 0.38 -19.66
N SER A 31 -3.21 0.13 -18.64
CA SER A 31 -2.92 -1.20 -18.13
C SER A 31 -2.47 -1.16 -16.67
N ALA A 32 -2.97 -2.10 -15.86
CA ALA A 32 -2.74 -2.18 -14.41
C ALA A 32 -1.25 -2.10 -14.01
N PHE A 33 -0.40 -2.80 -14.77
CA PHE A 33 1.04 -2.88 -14.54
C PHE A 33 1.85 -2.25 -15.69
N GLY A 34 1.17 -1.51 -16.57
CA GLY A 34 1.78 -0.83 -17.69
C GLY A 34 2.34 0.55 -17.32
N ARG A 35 2.78 1.28 -18.34
CA ARG A 35 3.27 2.66 -18.20
C ARG A 35 2.18 3.63 -17.75
N TYR A 36 0.93 3.35 -18.12
CA TYR A 36 -0.22 4.20 -17.84
C TYR A 36 -1.29 3.40 -17.11
N PRO A 37 -1.23 3.29 -15.77
CA PRO A 37 -2.31 2.70 -14.98
C PRO A 37 -3.55 3.60 -15.03
N ALA A 38 -4.74 3.00 -15.15
CA ALA A 38 -5.98 3.76 -15.11
C ALA A 38 -6.19 4.43 -13.75
N SER A 39 -5.67 3.82 -12.67
CA SER A 39 -5.78 4.38 -11.32
C SER A 39 -4.82 5.54 -11.04
N ALA A 40 -3.93 5.92 -11.96
CA ALA A 40 -2.86 6.88 -11.69
C ALA A 40 -3.36 8.23 -11.16
N PRO A 41 -4.43 8.86 -11.73
CA PRO A 41 -4.98 10.10 -11.18
C PRO A 41 -5.44 9.96 -9.73
N TYR A 42 -6.17 8.89 -9.41
CA TYR A 42 -6.68 8.66 -8.05
C TYR A 42 -5.56 8.35 -7.06
N TYR A 43 -4.48 7.72 -7.52
CA TYR A 43 -3.32 7.46 -6.68
C TYR A 43 -2.63 8.76 -6.26
N GLU A 44 -2.40 9.69 -7.20
CA GLU A 44 -1.83 11.00 -6.88
C GLU A 44 -2.79 11.84 -6.02
N ARG A 45 -4.08 11.82 -6.35
CA ARG A 45 -5.14 12.47 -5.56
C ARG A 45 -5.15 11.99 -4.11
N SER A 46 -5.12 10.68 -3.88
CA SER A 46 -5.08 10.12 -2.52
C SER A 46 -3.83 10.57 -1.76
N GLY A 47 -2.68 10.63 -2.43
CA GLY A 47 -1.45 11.14 -1.82
C GLY A 47 -1.51 12.63 -1.45
N ILE A 48 -2.21 13.45 -2.24
CA ILE A 48 -2.48 14.85 -1.90
C ILE A 48 -3.39 14.93 -0.68
N LEU A 49 -4.52 14.21 -0.67
CA LEU A 49 -5.46 14.24 0.46
C LEU A 49 -4.80 13.83 1.78
N GLN A 50 -4.01 12.76 1.78
CA GLN A 50 -3.23 12.35 2.96
C GLN A 50 -2.25 13.44 3.42
N LEU A 51 -1.60 14.13 2.49
CA LEU A 51 -0.73 15.25 2.82
C LEU A 51 -1.51 16.40 3.43
N LEU A 52 -2.65 16.78 2.85
CA LEU A 52 -3.52 17.84 3.37
C LEU A 52 -4.02 17.51 4.78
N ASP A 53 -4.36 16.24 5.05
CA ASP A 53 -4.79 15.77 6.37
C ASP A 53 -3.67 15.82 7.42
N SER A 54 -2.40 15.74 6.98
CA SER A 54 -1.22 15.70 7.87
C SER A 54 -0.61 17.08 8.18
N LEU A 55 -1.03 18.15 7.48
CA LEU A 55 -0.40 19.47 7.61
C LEU A 55 -1.19 20.37 8.56
N GLU A 56 -0.55 20.74 9.67
CA GLU A 56 -1.13 21.61 10.70
C GLU A 56 -1.05 23.12 10.36
N GLU A 57 -0.02 23.55 9.61
CA GLU A 57 0.19 24.97 9.27
C GLU A 57 -0.13 25.30 7.82
N LYS A 58 -1.10 26.20 7.64
CA LYS A 58 -1.46 26.80 6.35
C LYS A 58 -0.77 28.15 6.24
N ASN A 59 0.24 28.24 5.38
CA ASN A 59 0.94 29.49 5.07
C ASN A 59 0.26 30.26 3.92
N GLY A 60 0.79 31.43 3.56
CA GLY A 60 0.18 32.31 2.56
C GLY A 60 0.03 31.71 1.15
N GLU A 61 0.91 30.78 0.74
CA GLU A 61 0.84 30.09 -0.56
C GLU A 61 -0.23 28.98 -0.60
N TRP A 62 -0.85 28.66 0.54
CA TRP A 62 -1.82 27.57 0.64
C TRP A 62 -3.09 27.83 -0.18
N GLY A 63 -3.53 29.09 -0.28
CA GLY A 63 -4.71 29.45 -1.05
C GLY A 63 -4.58 29.08 -2.52
N ASP A 64 -3.46 29.44 -3.14
CA ASP A 64 -3.18 29.18 -4.55
C ASP A 64 -3.04 27.66 -4.82
N LEU A 65 -2.37 26.93 -3.92
CA LEU A 65 -2.21 25.48 -4.04
C LEU A 65 -3.55 24.74 -3.90
N MET A 66 -4.43 25.20 -3.02
CA MET A 66 -5.77 24.63 -2.89
C MET A 66 -6.65 24.94 -4.09
N GLN A 67 -6.57 26.14 -4.64
CA GLN A 67 -7.28 26.50 -5.87
C GLN A 67 -6.82 25.63 -7.05
N GLU A 68 -5.52 25.37 -7.16
CA GLU A 68 -4.99 24.46 -8.18
C GLU A 68 -5.46 23.02 -7.97
N PHE A 69 -5.52 22.55 -6.72
CA PHE A 69 -6.08 21.23 -6.42
C PHE A 69 -7.56 21.13 -6.83
N GLU A 70 -8.38 22.14 -6.53
CA GLU A 70 -9.79 22.18 -6.92
C GLU A 70 -9.97 22.19 -8.45
N ARG A 71 -9.10 22.91 -9.17
CA ARG A 71 -9.06 22.91 -10.63
C ARG A 71 -8.75 21.50 -11.16
N LEU A 72 -7.75 20.82 -10.61
CA LEU A 72 -7.40 19.46 -11.02
C LEU A 72 -8.50 18.43 -10.67
N GLU A 73 -9.21 18.59 -9.55
CA GLU A 73 -10.40 17.78 -9.24
C GLU A 73 -11.53 18.00 -10.26
N GLN A 74 -11.64 19.20 -10.84
CA GLN A 74 -12.57 19.46 -11.93
C GLN A 74 -12.12 18.80 -13.23
N ASP A 75 -10.84 18.88 -13.57
CA ASP A 75 -10.28 18.22 -14.77
C ASP A 75 -10.46 16.69 -14.70
N LEU A 76 -10.22 16.09 -13.54
CA LEU A 76 -10.46 14.65 -13.33
C LEU A 76 -11.95 14.29 -13.52
N ARG A 77 -12.87 15.11 -13.01
CA ARG A 77 -14.31 14.91 -13.24
C ARG A 77 -14.71 15.04 -14.70
N LEU A 78 -14.06 15.94 -15.45
CA LEU A 78 -14.29 16.07 -16.90
C LEU A 78 -13.77 14.85 -17.66
N LEU A 79 -12.59 14.32 -17.29
CA LEU A 79 -12.07 13.07 -17.85
C LEU A 79 -13.03 11.90 -17.59
N GLU A 80 -13.55 11.79 -16.36
CA GLU A 80 -14.55 10.79 -16.01
C GLU A 80 -15.83 10.93 -16.81
N ALA A 81 -16.32 12.16 -17.02
CA ALA A 81 -17.53 12.42 -17.79
C ALA A 81 -17.35 12.10 -19.29
N ASP A 82 -16.19 12.43 -19.87
CA ASP A 82 -15.87 12.18 -21.28
C ASP A 82 -15.74 10.68 -21.59
N ARG A 83 -14.98 9.95 -20.75
CA ARG A 83 -14.71 8.52 -20.96
C ARG A 83 -15.80 7.62 -20.36
N GLY A 84 -16.54 8.14 -19.38
CA GLY A 84 -17.74 7.56 -18.82
C GLY A 84 -17.57 6.10 -18.37
N PRO A 85 -18.51 5.20 -18.72
CA PRO A 85 -18.48 3.80 -18.31
C PRO A 85 -17.22 3.04 -18.74
N VAL A 86 -16.58 3.45 -19.83
CA VAL A 86 -15.37 2.77 -20.33
C VAL A 86 -14.21 2.97 -19.36
N TYR A 87 -14.06 4.17 -18.81
CA TYR A 87 -13.02 4.43 -17.81
C TYR A 87 -13.28 3.67 -16.51
N ARG A 88 -14.55 3.63 -16.08
CA ARG A 88 -14.97 2.83 -14.91
C ARG A 88 -14.65 1.34 -15.11
N GLN A 89 -14.87 0.81 -16.31
CA GLN A 89 -14.51 -0.56 -16.63
C GLN A 89 -12.99 -0.80 -16.56
N ARG A 90 -12.15 0.15 -17.04
CA ARG A 90 -10.69 0.06 -16.90
C ARG A 90 -10.23 0.03 -15.45
N LEU A 91 -10.83 0.84 -14.59
CA LEU A 91 -10.53 0.84 -13.16
C LEU A 91 -10.91 -0.51 -12.50
N ARG A 92 -12.02 -1.13 -12.92
CA ARG A 92 -12.42 -2.47 -12.44
C ARG A 92 -11.46 -3.56 -12.91
N GLU A 93 -11.05 -3.52 -14.17
CA GLU A 93 -10.04 -4.44 -14.73
C GLU A 93 -8.73 -4.32 -13.95
N GLU A 94 -8.30 -3.09 -13.65
CA GLU A 94 -7.12 -2.84 -12.83
C GLU A 94 -7.29 -3.36 -11.39
N LEU A 95 -8.45 -3.16 -10.76
CA LEU A 95 -8.72 -3.69 -9.42
C LEU A 95 -8.59 -5.22 -9.38
N SER A 96 -9.16 -5.91 -10.37
CA SER A 96 -9.04 -7.37 -10.47
C SER A 96 -7.58 -7.80 -10.61
N ALA A 97 -6.83 -7.16 -11.52
CA ALA A 97 -5.43 -7.48 -11.75
C ALA A 97 -4.57 -7.24 -10.50
N CYS A 98 -4.80 -6.14 -9.77
CA CYS A 98 -4.11 -5.86 -8.52
C CYS A 98 -4.45 -6.89 -7.43
N LEU A 99 -5.71 -7.33 -7.31
CA LEU A 99 -6.11 -8.37 -6.36
C LEU A 99 -5.42 -9.71 -6.67
N ASP A 100 -5.35 -10.11 -7.94
CA ASP A 100 -4.68 -11.34 -8.36
C ASP A 100 -3.17 -11.31 -8.06
N ALA A 101 -2.53 -10.16 -8.31
CA ALA A 101 -1.13 -9.94 -7.98
C ALA A 101 -0.90 -9.98 -6.46
N TYR A 102 -1.74 -9.30 -5.68
CA TYR A 102 -1.62 -9.29 -4.22
C TYR A 102 -1.86 -10.69 -3.63
N PHE A 103 -2.86 -11.42 -4.13
CA PHE A 103 -3.08 -12.83 -3.78
C PHE A 103 -1.83 -13.68 -4.01
N SER A 104 -1.22 -13.55 -5.19
CA SER A 104 -0.01 -14.28 -5.55
C SER A 104 1.18 -13.95 -4.63
N ALA A 105 1.34 -12.67 -4.28
CA ALA A 105 2.37 -12.22 -3.35
C ALA A 105 2.16 -12.81 -1.94
N VAL A 106 0.93 -12.80 -1.42
CA VAL A 106 0.58 -13.41 -0.13
C VAL A 106 0.83 -14.91 -0.12
N CYS A 107 0.42 -15.62 -1.19
CA CYS A 107 0.70 -17.06 -1.31
C CYS A 107 2.21 -17.37 -1.31
N HIS A 108 2.99 -16.59 -2.06
CA HIS A 108 4.44 -16.75 -2.09
C HIS A 108 5.07 -16.50 -0.71
N ALA A 109 4.59 -15.48 0.02
CA ALA A 109 5.02 -15.19 1.38
C ALA A 109 4.77 -16.37 2.34
N ASN A 110 3.57 -16.95 2.28
CA ASN A 110 3.15 -18.06 3.13
C ASN A 110 3.94 -19.35 2.88
N LEU A 111 4.54 -19.51 1.69
CA LEU A 111 5.42 -20.63 1.37
C LEU A 111 6.86 -20.44 1.88
N GLY A 112 7.11 -19.44 2.73
CA GLY A 112 8.44 -19.10 3.21
C GLY A 112 9.28 -18.32 2.19
N GLY A 113 8.67 -17.92 1.07
CA GLY A 113 9.24 -16.94 0.18
C GLY A 113 9.39 -15.63 0.92
N LYS A 114 10.57 -15.00 0.86
CA LYS A 114 10.66 -13.61 1.28
C LYS A 114 9.79 -12.83 0.31
N ILE A 115 8.80 -12.10 0.85
CA ILE A 115 8.36 -10.89 0.16
C ILE A 115 9.63 -10.06 0.09
N GLN A 116 10.23 -10.00 -1.09
CA GLN A 116 11.12 -8.89 -1.35
C GLN A 116 10.20 -7.72 -1.13
N GLY A 117 10.35 -6.98 -0.04
CA GLY A 117 9.62 -5.74 0.21
C GLY A 117 10.01 -4.69 -0.82
N SER A 118 10.03 -5.06 -2.10
CA SER A 118 9.96 -4.18 -3.21
C SER A 118 8.68 -3.40 -3.01
N ASP A 119 8.78 -2.10 -3.14
CA ASP A 119 7.66 -1.19 -2.98
C ASP A 119 6.45 -1.66 -3.80
N GLN A 120 6.65 -2.41 -4.90
CA GLN A 120 5.62 -2.91 -5.81
C GLN A 120 4.50 -3.74 -5.17
N ASP A 121 4.79 -4.62 -4.20
CA ASP A 121 3.77 -5.48 -3.57
C ASP A 121 2.89 -4.69 -2.58
N LEU A 122 3.50 -3.75 -1.84
CA LEU A 122 2.77 -2.83 -0.95
C LEU A 122 2.04 -1.74 -1.76
N LEU A 123 2.62 -1.29 -2.87
CA LEU A 123 1.99 -0.39 -3.83
C LEU A 123 0.74 -1.02 -4.45
N CYS A 124 0.70 -2.35 -4.65
CA CYS A 124 -0.51 -3.04 -5.08
C CYS A 124 -1.61 -2.97 -4.01
N ARG A 125 -1.29 -3.16 -2.73
CA ARG A 125 -2.29 -3.05 -1.64
C ARG A 125 -2.91 -1.65 -1.57
N ASP A 126 -2.09 -0.60 -1.55
CA ASP A 126 -2.60 0.78 -1.48
C ASP A 126 -3.46 1.12 -2.69
N ARG A 127 -3.06 0.63 -3.87
CA ARG A 127 -3.83 0.79 -5.10
C ARG A 127 -5.18 0.07 -5.05
N ILE A 128 -5.25 -1.14 -4.51
CA ILE A 128 -6.52 -1.85 -4.28
C ILE A 128 -7.44 -1.00 -3.38
N VAL A 129 -6.91 -0.47 -2.27
CA VAL A 129 -7.70 0.36 -1.34
C VAL A 129 -8.26 1.60 -2.03
N ILE A 130 -7.44 2.28 -2.84
CA ILE A 130 -7.87 3.46 -3.60
C ILE A 130 -8.94 3.10 -4.63
N LEU A 131 -8.73 2.03 -5.40
CA LEU A 131 -9.69 1.57 -6.40
C LEU A 131 -11.03 1.16 -5.78
N ILE A 132 -11.02 0.48 -4.63
CA ILE A 132 -12.24 0.13 -3.89
C ILE A 132 -13.01 1.40 -3.51
N ARG A 133 -12.34 2.42 -2.94
CA ARG A 133 -12.98 3.69 -2.53
C ARG A 133 -13.58 4.46 -3.70
N GLU A 134 -12.97 4.40 -4.87
CA GLU A 134 -13.45 5.17 -6.03
C GLU A 134 -14.55 4.45 -6.80
N LEU A 135 -14.56 3.12 -6.80
CA LEU A 135 -15.55 2.30 -7.50
C LEU A 135 -16.77 1.96 -6.62
N GLU A 136 -16.67 1.97 -5.29
CA GLU A 136 -17.77 1.60 -4.38
C GLU A 136 -18.98 2.52 -4.47
N LYS A 137 -18.81 3.72 -5.03
CA LYS A 137 -19.90 4.67 -5.29
C LYS A 137 -20.90 4.14 -6.32
N ASP A 138 -20.42 3.33 -7.25
CA ASP A 138 -21.18 2.90 -8.44
C ASP A 138 -21.34 1.37 -8.53
N HIS A 139 -20.60 0.60 -7.71
CA HIS A 139 -20.54 -0.86 -7.78
C HIS A 139 -20.55 -1.49 -6.39
N ASP A 140 -21.19 -2.65 -6.28
CA ASP A 140 -20.99 -3.53 -5.13
C ASP A 140 -19.61 -4.18 -5.22
N LEU A 141 -18.78 -3.89 -4.20
CA LEU A 141 -17.41 -4.39 -4.07
C LEU A 141 -17.23 -5.22 -2.80
N SER A 142 -18.31 -5.77 -2.24
CA SER A 142 -18.27 -6.56 -1.00
C SER A 142 -17.29 -7.73 -1.10
N GLU A 143 -17.33 -8.47 -2.22
CA GLU A 143 -16.42 -9.60 -2.47
C GLU A 143 -14.94 -9.16 -2.53
N ALA A 144 -14.63 -8.06 -3.24
CA ALA A 144 -13.28 -7.52 -3.30
C ALA A 144 -12.77 -7.07 -1.92
N LYS A 145 -13.65 -6.47 -1.10
CA LYS A 145 -13.34 -6.07 0.28
C LYS A 145 -13.13 -7.26 1.21
N ASP A 146 -13.91 -8.33 1.04
CA ASP A 146 -13.75 -9.58 1.79
C ASP A 146 -12.43 -10.26 1.43
N LEU A 147 -12.12 -10.35 0.13
CA LEU A 147 -10.86 -10.91 -0.36
C LEU A 147 -9.65 -10.13 0.17
N LEU A 148 -9.67 -8.79 0.06
CA LEU A 148 -8.58 -7.96 0.59
C LEU A 148 -8.39 -8.17 2.09
N ARG A 149 -9.47 -8.22 2.88
CA ARG A 149 -9.40 -8.47 4.33
C ARG A 149 -8.79 -9.84 4.65
N MET A 150 -9.18 -10.87 3.90
CA MET A 150 -8.64 -12.22 4.06
C MET A 150 -7.14 -12.24 3.71
N LEU A 151 -6.73 -11.59 2.62
CA LEU A 151 -5.32 -11.48 2.22
C LEU A 151 -4.48 -10.73 3.26
N ASP A 152 -4.95 -9.58 3.73
CA ASP A 152 -4.29 -8.80 4.77
C ASP A 152 -4.09 -9.61 6.06
N ALA A 153 -5.08 -10.40 6.47
CA ALA A 153 -5.00 -11.24 7.66
C ALA A 153 -3.97 -12.38 7.54
N ASN A 154 -3.75 -12.89 6.32
CA ASN A 154 -2.74 -13.91 6.06
C ASN A 154 -1.33 -13.31 5.97
N LEU A 155 -1.20 -12.08 5.47
CA LEU A 155 0.09 -11.41 5.28
C LEU A 155 0.62 -10.76 6.56
N PHE A 156 -0.28 -10.14 7.32
CA PHE A 156 -0.03 -9.50 8.60
C PHE A 156 -0.85 -10.22 9.66
N PRO A 157 -0.49 -11.46 10.04
CA PRO A 157 -1.17 -12.14 11.13
C PRO A 157 -1.05 -11.25 12.36
N ARG A 158 -2.18 -10.71 12.83
CA ARG A 158 -2.23 -9.98 14.10
C ARG A 158 -1.71 -10.95 15.15
N ASP A 159 -0.63 -10.58 15.82
CA ASP A 159 0.09 -11.42 16.77
C ASP A 159 -0.87 -12.33 17.53
N ALA A 160 -0.75 -13.62 17.25
CA ALA A 160 -1.22 -14.66 18.13
C ALA A 160 -0.59 -14.37 19.50
N THR A 161 -1.43 -14.04 20.47
CA THR A 161 -1.23 -14.27 21.91
C THR A 161 0.16 -14.80 22.26
N THR A 162 1.08 -13.93 22.66
CA THR A 162 2.14 -14.31 23.60
C THR A 162 1.49 -14.52 24.97
N ASN A 163 0.86 -15.68 25.14
CA ASN A 163 0.52 -16.23 26.44
C ASN A 163 0.67 -17.74 26.36
N GLY A 164 1.60 -18.24 27.19
CA GLY A 164 1.56 -19.59 27.71
C GLY A 164 2.22 -20.64 26.83
N ASP A 165 3.35 -21.15 27.33
CA ASP A 165 3.63 -22.58 27.46
C ASP A 165 3.03 -23.50 26.40
N LEU A 166 3.92 -24.13 25.64
CA LEU A 166 4.02 -25.57 25.49
C LEU A 166 5.12 -25.87 24.46
N THR A 167 6.31 -26.21 24.93
CA THR A 167 6.85 -27.57 24.78
C THR A 167 8.09 -27.71 25.63
N ASP A 168 7.90 -28.38 26.76
CA ASP A 168 8.93 -29.13 27.45
C ASP A 168 9.33 -30.36 26.62
N THR A 169 10.56 -30.81 26.89
CA THR A 169 11.17 -32.11 26.61
C THR A 169 11.82 -32.41 25.25
N CYS A 170 13.16 -32.44 25.33
CA CYS A 170 14.02 -33.64 25.15
C CYS A 170 14.99 -33.69 23.94
N GLN A 171 16.27 -33.68 24.35
CA GLN A 171 17.43 -34.43 23.85
C GLN A 171 18.15 -33.94 22.58
N LYS A 172 19.42 -33.52 22.75
CA LYS A 172 20.59 -34.38 22.47
C LYS A 172 21.93 -33.77 22.91
N GLU A 173 22.63 -34.58 23.70
CA GLU A 173 24.08 -34.86 23.75
C GLU A 173 25.08 -33.88 23.11
N GLY A 174 26.17 -33.58 23.86
CA GLY A 174 27.46 -33.30 23.23
C GLY A 174 28.41 -32.40 24.02
N GLY A 175 29.27 -33.01 24.85
CA GLY A 175 30.70 -32.69 25.00
C GLY A 175 31.13 -31.27 25.37
N GLY A 176 31.75 -31.13 26.54
CA GLY A 176 32.55 -29.96 26.87
C GLY A 176 33.16 -30.01 28.25
N LEU A 177 34.30 -30.72 28.39
CA LEU A 177 35.20 -30.60 29.53
C LEU A 177 35.49 -29.12 29.82
N LEU A 178 35.36 -28.69 31.07
CA LEU A 178 36.36 -27.79 31.66
C LEU A 178 36.51 -28.10 33.15
N HIS A 179 37.76 -28.42 33.46
CA HIS A 179 38.31 -28.86 34.72
C HIS A 179 38.72 -27.61 35.51
N THR A 180 38.20 -27.40 36.72
CA THR A 180 38.89 -26.58 37.72
C THR A 180 38.61 -27.08 39.14
N THR A 181 39.71 -27.52 39.74
CA THR A 181 39.97 -28.02 41.10
C THR A 181 39.64 -27.05 42.23
N CYS A 182 39.13 -27.60 43.33
CA CYS A 182 39.35 -27.26 44.75
C CYS A 182 38.43 -28.22 45.56
N ARG A 183 38.77 -28.86 46.68
CA ARG A 183 39.84 -28.74 47.67
C ARG A 183 39.72 -29.95 48.61
N ASN A 184 40.84 -30.57 48.97
CA ASN A 184 40.92 -31.71 49.90
C ASN A 184 40.32 -31.39 51.28
N ARG A 185 39.61 -32.35 51.88
CA ARG A 185 39.54 -32.51 53.33
C ARG A 185 39.73 -33.99 53.68
N ILE A 186 40.86 -34.25 54.32
CA ILE A 186 41.28 -35.52 54.90
C ILE A 186 40.60 -35.62 56.27
N GLU A 187 39.96 -36.76 56.56
CA GLU A 187 39.71 -37.19 57.94
C GLU A 187 40.64 -38.36 58.25
N GLY A 188 41.39 -38.18 59.34
CA GLY A 188 41.97 -39.22 60.17
C GLY A 188 41.66 -38.85 61.61
#